data_AF-A0A9Q4GYZ6-F1
#
_entry.id   AF-A0A9Q4GYZ6-F1
#
_cell.length_a   1.000
_cell.length_b   1.000
_cell.length_c   1.000
_cell.angle_alpha   90.00
_cell.angle_beta   90.00
_cell.angle_gamma   90.00
#
_symmetry.space_group_name_H-M   'P 1'
#
loop_
_entity.id
_entity.type
_entity.pdbx_description
1 polymer ?
#
loop_
_entity_poly.entity_id
_entity_poly.type
_entity_poly.pdbx_seq_one_letter_code
_entity_poly.pdbx_strand_id
1 'polypeptide(L)'
;MYVKEKISKSGVKRYEFYEKYLDPLTSKWREVSVTMNKDTKTYQNEARRLLQKKIEFKLKDRNTKELKSLTLHDAMSNWVERAVKSDNLKQSSIKAYTYKIESMKNDIEKDIKIINVHYQYMQNFIDKWAQSLVIHVLNLIK
;
A
#
# COMPACT_ATOMS: atom_id res chain seq x y z
N MET A 1 -19.96 -13.59 -5.32
CA MET A 1 -20.28 -13.33 -3.90
C MET A 1 -20.64 -14.63 -3.20
N TYR A 2 -20.03 -14.92 -2.05
CA TYR A 2 -20.39 -16.04 -1.16
C TYR A 2 -20.83 -15.51 0.21
N VAL A 3 -21.66 -16.26 0.93
CA VAL A 3 -22.18 -15.88 2.27
C VAL A 3 -21.79 -16.91 3.32
N LYS A 4 -21.52 -16.44 4.54
CA LYS A 4 -21.29 -17.28 5.71
C LYS A 4 -22.13 -16.78 6.88
N GLU A 5 -22.87 -17.69 7.52
CA GLU A 5 -23.55 -17.40 8.77
C GLU A 5 -22.52 -17.33 9.92
N LYS A 6 -22.65 -16.30 10.76
CA LYS A 6 -21.87 -16.12 11.99
C LYS A 6 -22.84 -15.84 13.13
N ILE A 7 -22.62 -16.52 14.25
CA ILE A 7 -23.33 -16.25 15.50
C ILE A 7 -22.40 -15.40 16.37
N SER A 8 -22.86 -14.24 16.82
CA SER A 8 -22.10 -13.41 17.75
C SER A 8 -21.98 -14.08 19.11
N LYS A 9 -21.06 -13.60 19.97
CA LYS A 9 -20.98 -14.05 21.38
C LYS A 9 -22.30 -13.89 22.15
N SER A 10 -23.16 -12.96 21.71
CA SER A 10 -24.50 -12.70 22.25
C SER A 10 -25.61 -13.56 21.63
N GLY A 11 -25.28 -14.56 20.81
CA GLY A 11 -26.25 -15.47 20.17
C GLY A 11 -26.98 -14.89 18.96
N VAL A 12 -26.61 -13.68 18.50
CA VAL A 12 -27.27 -13.02 17.36
C VAL A 12 -26.70 -13.55 16.05
N LYS A 13 -27.58 -14.07 15.19
CA LYS A 13 -27.23 -14.47 13.82
C LYS A 13 -26.91 -13.25 12.97
N ARG A 14 -25.80 -13.31 12.25
CA ARG A 14 -25.31 -12.33 11.27
C ARG A 14 -24.82 -13.07 10.03
N TYR A 15 -24.81 -12.36 8.90
CA TYR A 15 -24.41 -12.93 7.62
C TYR A 15 -23.25 -12.12 7.07
N GLU A 16 -22.11 -12.76 6.87
CA GLU A 16 -20.93 -12.13 6.27
C GLU A 16 -20.88 -12.50 4.79
N PHE A 17 -20.99 -11.48 3.94
CA PHE A 17 -20.91 -11.58 2.49
C PHE A 17 -19.51 -11.24 2.06
N TYR A 18 -18.98 -12.03 1.12
CA TYR A 18 -17.63 -11.89 0.63
C TYR A 18 -17.58 -11.86 -0.89
N GLU A 19 -16.57 -11.18 -1.40
CA GLU A 19 -16.28 -11.12 -2.82
C GLU A 19 -14.78 -11.09 -3.07
N LYS A 20 -14.33 -11.91 -4.03
CA LYS A 20 -12.93 -11.96 -4.45
C LYS A 20 -12.69 -10.96 -5.57
N TYR A 21 -11.52 -10.34 -5.55
CA TYR A 21 -11.01 -9.51 -6.65
C TYR A 21 -9.54 -9.86 -6.91
N LEU A 22 -9.10 -9.68 -8.15
CA LEU A 22 -7.70 -9.82 -8.50
C LEU A 22 -6.97 -8.53 -8.12
N ASP A 23 -5.98 -8.63 -7.23
CA ASP A 23 -5.14 -7.49 -6.89
C ASP A 23 -4.12 -7.24 -8.01
N PRO A 24 -4.21 -6.11 -8.74
CA PRO A 24 -3.30 -5.82 -9.86
C PRO A 24 -1.84 -5.69 -9.43
N LEU A 25 -1.54 -5.35 -8.17
CA LEU A 25 -0.17 -5.16 -7.69
C LEU A 25 0.53 -6.49 -7.40
N THR A 26 -0.22 -7.45 -6.86
CA THR A 26 0.36 -8.74 -6.43
C THR A 26 0.00 -9.89 -7.35
N SER A 27 -0.91 -9.67 -8.31
CA SER A 27 -1.55 -10.70 -9.14
C SER A 27 -2.18 -11.84 -8.32
N LYS A 28 -2.47 -11.59 -7.04
CA LYS A 28 -3.09 -12.55 -6.13
C LYS A 28 -4.57 -12.23 -5.94
N TRP A 29 -5.38 -13.26 -5.77
CA TRP A 29 -6.76 -13.12 -5.36
C TRP A 29 -6.83 -12.62 -3.91
N ARG A 30 -7.58 -11.54 -3.69
CA ARG A 30 -7.91 -11.00 -2.37
C ARG A 30 -9.42 -10.99 -2.18
N GLU A 31 -9.85 -10.92 -0.92
CA GLU A 31 -11.26 -10.87 -0.57
C GLU A 31 -11.62 -9.56 0.15
N VAL A 32 -12.85 -9.10 -0.05
CA VAL A 32 -13.51 -8.09 0.78
C VAL A 32 -14.73 -8.72 1.43
N SER A 33 -15.09 -8.26 2.63
CA SER A 33 -16.30 -8.70 3.31
C SER A 33 -17.19 -7.56 3.80
N VAL A 34 -18.48 -7.82 3.95
CA VAL A 34 -19.47 -6.96 4.60
C VAL A 34 -20.42 -7.82 5.43
N THR A 35 -20.77 -7.36 6.62
CA THR A 35 -21.66 -8.09 7.53
C THR A 35 -23.04 -7.45 7.55
N MET A 36 -24.09 -8.25 7.36
CA MET A 36 -25.49 -7.83 7.44
C MET A 36 -26.25 -8.62 8.50
N ASN A 37 -27.45 -8.13 8.83
CA ASN A 37 -28.34 -8.73 9.82
C ASN A 37 -29.13 -9.92 9.27
N LYS A 38 -29.42 -9.90 7.97
CA LYS A 38 -30.26 -10.89 7.31
C LYS A 38 -29.66 -11.29 5.96
N ASP A 39 -30.00 -12.48 5.50
CA ASP A 39 -29.70 -12.95 4.16
C ASP A 39 -30.98 -13.00 3.31
N THR A 40 -31.56 -11.82 3.07
CA THR A 40 -32.67 -11.67 2.11
C THR A 40 -32.16 -11.04 0.83
N LYS A 41 -32.94 -11.17 -0.26
CA LYS A 41 -32.61 -10.58 -1.57
C LYS A 41 -32.21 -9.10 -1.47
N THR A 42 -32.90 -8.32 -0.64
CA THR A 42 -32.62 -6.89 -0.41
C THR A 42 -31.24 -6.69 0.22
N TYR A 43 -30.93 -7.42 1.31
CA TYR A 43 -29.63 -7.33 1.98
C TYR A 43 -28.49 -7.87 1.10
N GLN A 44 -28.73 -8.91 0.29
CA GLN A 44 -27.77 -9.41 -0.69
C GLN A 44 -27.43 -8.35 -1.75
N ASN A 45 -28.44 -7.64 -2.26
CA ASN A 45 -28.22 -6.57 -3.23
C ASN A 45 -27.47 -5.38 -2.61
N GLU A 46 -27.81 -5.01 -1.38
CA GLU A 46 -27.07 -3.99 -0.63
C GLU A 46 -25.62 -4.40 -0.37
N ALA A 47 -25.41 -5.64 0.08
CA ALA A 47 -24.08 -6.21 0.31
C ALA A 47 -23.23 -6.19 -0.95
N ARG A 48 -23.78 -6.63 -2.09
CA ARG A 48 -23.10 -6.56 -3.40
C ARG A 48 -22.68 -5.14 -3.74
N ARG A 49 -23.55 -4.15 -3.55
CA ARG A 49 -23.21 -2.74 -3.80
C ARG A 49 -22.08 -2.25 -2.89
N LEU A 50 -22.09 -2.62 -1.61
CA LEU A 50 -21.04 -2.24 -0.66
C LEU A 50 -19.71 -2.94 -0.96
N LEU A 51 -19.74 -4.23 -1.33
CA LEU A 51 -18.56 -4.99 -1.74
C LEU A 51 -17.94 -4.39 -3.00
N GLN A 52 -18.75 -4.09 -4.00
CA GLN A 52 -18.31 -3.42 -5.23
C GLN A 52 -17.66 -2.07 -4.93
N LYS A 53 -18.28 -1.23 -4.08
CA LYS A 53 -17.66 0.03 -3.64
C LYS A 53 -16.33 -0.17 -2.92
N LYS A 54 -16.21 -1.20 -2.06
CA LYS A 54 -14.95 -1.54 -1.39
C LYS A 54 -13.87 -1.95 -2.40
N ILE A 55 -14.23 -2.76 -3.39
CA ILE A 55 -13.33 -3.21 -4.47
C ILE A 55 -12.89 -2.00 -5.30
N GLU A 56 -13.84 -1.19 -5.77
CA GLU A 56 -13.56 0.03 -6.53
C GLU A 56 -12.64 0.98 -5.76
N PHE A 57 -12.86 1.18 -4.46
CA PHE A 57 -11.98 2.00 -3.64
C PHE A 57 -10.55 1.41 -3.60
N LYS A 58 -10.41 0.09 -3.37
CA LYS A 58 -9.11 -0.58 -3.36
C LYS A 58 -8.40 -0.56 -4.72
N LEU A 59 -9.15 -0.53 -5.82
CA LEU A 59 -8.61 -0.48 -7.18
C LEU A 59 -8.35 0.96 -7.66
N LYS A 60 -9.18 1.93 -7.26
CA LYS A 60 -9.07 3.34 -7.65
C LYS A 60 -7.77 3.95 -7.15
N ASP A 61 -7.37 3.67 -5.91
CA ASP A 61 -6.06 4.07 -5.36
C ASP A 61 -4.85 3.53 -6.17
N ARG A 62 -5.07 2.60 -7.11
CA ARG A 62 -4.02 1.83 -7.79
C ARG A 62 -4.06 1.91 -9.32
N ASN A 63 -5.04 2.59 -9.91
CA ASN A 63 -5.24 2.63 -11.37
C ASN A 63 -5.49 4.06 -11.92
N THR A 64 -5.26 5.11 -11.14
CA THR A 64 -5.41 6.48 -11.65
C THR A 64 -4.35 6.78 -12.70
N LYS A 65 -4.71 7.61 -13.71
CA LYS A 65 -3.75 8.21 -14.65
C LYS A 65 -2.55 8.85 -13.93
N GLU A 66 -2.75 9.27 -12.67
CA GLU A 66 -1.71 9.80 -11.78
C GLU A 66 -0.55 8.82 -11.57
N LEU A 67 -0.79 7.51 -11.45
CA LEU A 67 0.29 6.52 -11.29
C LEU A 67 1.20 6.43 -12.52
N LYS A 68 0.65 6.67 -13.73
CA LYS A 68 1.45 6.69 -14.97
C LYS A 68 2.32 7.94 -15.09
N SER A 69 1.96 9.02 -14.41
CA SER A 69 2.77 10.25 -14.33
C SER A 69 3.65 10.31 -13.08
N LEU A 70 3.34 9.52 -12.04
CA LEU A 70 4.03 9.55 -10.77
C LEU A 70 5.47 9.07 -10.91
N THR A 71 6.40 9.88 -10.43
CA THR A 71 7.81 9.51 -10.38
C THR A 71 8.13 8.70 -9.12
N LEU A 72 9.26 8.00 -9.13
CA LEU A 72 9.78 7.34 -7.94
C LEU A 72 10.06 8.35 -6.82
N HIS A 73 10.51 9.56 -7.17
CA HIS A 73 10.69 10.67 -6.24
C HIS A 73 9.37 11.07 -5.56
N ASP A 74 8.28 11.19 -6.32
CA ASP A 74 6.97 11.54 -5.77
C ASP A 74 6.47 10.47 -4.79
N ALA A 75 6.66 9.19 -5.14
CA ALA A 75 6.29 8.08 -4.28
C ALA A 75 7.04 8.12 -2.93
N MET A 76 8.34 8.46 -2.96
CA MET A 76 9.16 8.63 -1.75
C MET A 76 8.70 9.83 -0.91
N SER A 77 8.44 10.98 -1.53
CA SER A 77 7.91 12.18 -0.86
C SER A 77 6.56 11.89 -0.18
N ASN A 78 5.64 11.26 -0.91
CA ASN A 78 4.32 10.91 -0.43
C ASN A 78 4.37 9.94 0.76
N TRP A 79 5.36 9.06 0.83
CA TRP A 79 5.57 8.22 2.00
C TRP A 79 6.00 9.06 3.22
N VAL A 80 6.98 9.96 3.08
CA VAL A 80 7.44 10.82 4.18
C VAL A 80 6.28 11.65 4.72
N GLU A 81 5.53 12.31 3.86
CA GLU A 81 4.38 13.13 4.28
C GLU A 81 3.34 12.32 5.05
N ARG A 82 3.06 11.09 4.62
CA ARG A 82 2.13 10.21 5.33
C ARG A 82 2.69 9.77 6.67
N ALA A 83 3.93 9.29 6.73
CA ALA A 83 4.56 8.84 7.96
C ALA A 83 4.61 9.95 9.02
N VAL A 84 4.88 11.19 8.60
CA VAL A 84 4.85 12.38 9.48
C VAL A 84 3.45 12.62 10.04
N LYS A 85 2.41 12.45 9.22
CA LYS A 85 1.01 12.71 9.61
C LYS A 85 0.37 11.58 10.41
N SER A 86 0.76 10.32 10.18
CA SER A 86 0.08 9.15 10.74
C SER A 86 0.67 8.64 12.05
N ASP A 87 1.98 8.77 12.27
CA ASP A 87 2.68 7.90 13.22
C ASP A 87 3.09 8.58 14.54
N ASN A 88 2.54 9.75 14.89
CA ASN A 88 2.89 10.51 16.11
C ASN A 88 4.41 10.55 16.38
N LEU A 89 5.20 10.71 15.32
CA LEU A 89 6.65 10.57 15.37
C LEU A 89 7.28 11.74 16.12
N LYS A 90 8.35 11.45 16.88
CA LYS A 90 9.22 12.50 17.42
C LYS A 90 9.82 13.31 16.28
N GLN A 91 10.02 14.63 16.50
CA GLN A 91 10.60 15.52 15.50
C GLN A 91 11.98 15.06 15.01
N SER A 92 12.79 14.46 15.89
CA SER A 92 14.10 13.90 15.51
C SER A 92 13.98 12.74 14.51
N SER A 93 12.99 11.86 14.69
CA SER A 93 12.71 10.76 13.76
C SER A 93 12.23 11.28 12.41
N ILE A 94 11.36 12.31 12.41
CA ILE A 94 10.90 12.97 11.18
C ILE A 94 12.11 13.52 10.41
N LYS A 95 12.97 14.30 11.07
CA LYS A 95 14.20 14.85 10.45
C LYS A 95 15.09 13.76 9.88
N ALA A 96 15.29 12.67 10.62
CA ALA A 96 16.11 11.55 10.17
C ALA A 96 15.51 10.86 8.92
N TYR A 97 14.20 10.65 8.87
CA TYR A 97 13.53 10.08 7.70
C TYR A 97 13.58 11.00 6.49
N THR A 98 13.29 12.28 6.66
CA THR A 98 13.40 13.26 5.57
C THR A 98 14.82 13.30 5.01
N TYR A 99 15.84 13.38 5.88
CA TYR A 99 17.23 13.41 5.43
C TYR A 99 17.62 12.15 4.64
N LYS A 100 17.25 10.96 5.14
CA LYS A 100 17.54 9.69 4.45
C LYS A 100 16.85 9.61 3.09
N ILE A 101 15.59 10.03 2.99
CA ILE A 101 14.84 10.01 1.73
C ILE A 101 15.41 11.01 0.72
N GLU A 102 15.76 12.22 1.14
CA GLU A 102 16.43 13.19 0.26
C GLU A 102 17.80 12.71 -0.20
N SER A 103 18.57 12.06 0.67
CA SER A 103 19.83 11.42 0.28
C SER A 103 19.60 10.31 -0.76
N MET A 104 18.59 9.46 -0.60
CA MET A 104 18.28 8.41 -1.57
C MET A 104 17.81 8.99 -2.90
N LYS A 105 17.04 10.08 -2.88
CA LYS A 105 16.59 10.78 -4.09
C LYS A 105 17.75 11.33 -4.92
N ASN A 106 18.84 11.78 -4.29
CA ASN A 106 20.03 12.26 -5.01
C ASN A 106 20.69 11.17 -5.85
N ASP A 107 20.48 9.90 -5.51
CA ASP A 107 20.97 8.74 -6.26
C ASP A 107 20.01 8.23 -7.34
N ILE A 108 18.81 8.82 -7.45
CA ILE A 108 17.73 8.39 -8.34
C ILE A 108 17.45 9.52 -9.32
N GLU A 109 17.40 9.21 -10.62
CA GLU A 109 16.97 10.19 -11.61
C GLU A 109 15.50 10.60 -11.37
N LYS A 110 15.26 11.92 -11.33
CA LYS A 110 13.98 12.52 -10.91
C LYS A 110 12.80 12.08 -11.76
N ASP A 111 13.02 11.89 -13.06
CA ASP A 111 11.96 11.64 -14.05
C ASP A 111 11.62 10.15 -14.21
N ILE A 112 12.25 9.28 -13.42
CA ILE A 112 11.94 7.84 -13.42
C ILE A 112 10.50 7.66 -12.93
N LYS A 113 9.64 7.23 -13.84
CA LYS A 113 8.25 6.86 -13.54
C LYS A 113 8.22 5.57 -12.75
N ILE A 114 7.41 5.53 -11.68
CA ILE A 114 7.30 4.34 -10.82
C ILE A 114 6.87 3.09 -11.59
N ILE A 115 6.03 3.25 -12.61
CA ILE A 115 5.55 2.15 -13.46
C ILE A 115 6.65 1.50 -14.31
N ASN A 116 7.75 2.20 -14.55
CA ASN A 116 8.87 1.73 -15.35
C ASN A 116 10.02 1.18 -14.49
N VAL A 117 9.87 1.22 -13.16
CA VAL A 117 10.86 0.69 -12.23
C VAL A 117 10.78 -0.84 -12.25
N HIS A 118 11.64 -1.45 -13.08
CA HIS A 118 11.79 -2.91 -13.15
C HIS A 118 12.79 -3.45 -12.11
N TYR A 119 12.78 -4.77 -11.91
CA TYR A 119 13.55 -5.44 -10.85
C TYR A 119 15.06 -5.12 -10.88
N GLN A 120 15.66 -5.07 -12.07
CA GLN A 120 17.11 -4.82 -12.23
C GLN A 120 17.51 -3.45 -11.71
N TYR A 121 16.69 -2.43 -11.99
CA TYR A 121 16.93 -1.09 -11.48
C TYR A 121 16.94 -1.07 -9.96
N MET A 122 15.92 -1.68 -9.34
CA MET A 122 15.83 -1.74 -7.88
C MET A 122 16.97 -2.55 -7.26
N GLN A 123 17.36 -3.66 -7.87
CA GLN A 123 18.48 -4.48 -7.42
C GLN A 123 19.77 -3.67 -7.44
N ASN A 124 20.10 -3.04 -8.57
CA ASN A 124 21.30 -2.21 -8.72
C ASN A 124 21.30 -1.02 -7.75
N PHE A 125 20.15 -0.39 -7.53
CA PHE A 125 19.99 0.69 -6.57
C PHE A 125 20.27 0.22 -5.14
N ILE A 126 19.70 -0.92 -4.73
CA ILE A 126 19.93 -1.52 -3.40
C ILE A 126 21.40 -1.92 -3.23
N ASP A 127 22.00 -2.51 -4.26
CA ASP A 127 23.40 -2.94 -4.22
C ASP A 127 24.35 -1.73 -4.06
N LYS A 128 24.12 -0.64 -4.82
CA LYS A 128 24.87 0.62 -4.68
C LYS A 128 24.72 1.20 -3.27
N TRP A 129 23.51 1.20 -2.73
CA TRP A 129 23.25 1.71 -1.39
C TRP A 129 23.93 0.86 -0.30
N ALA A 130 23.86 -0.47 -0.42
CA ALA A 130 24.51 -1.39 0.51
C ALA A 130 26.04 -1.23 0.50
N GLN A 131 26.65 -1.08 -0.68
CA GLN A 131 28.09 -0.80 -0.80
C GLN A 131 28.50 0.50 -0.12
N SER A 132 27.70 1.57 -0.28
CA SER A 132 27.93 2.86 0.38
C SER A 132 27.95 2.73 1.91
N LEU A 133 27.03 1.95 2.48
CA LEU A 133 27.02 1.68 3.92
C LEU A 133 28.27 0.94 4.40
N VAL A 134 28.72 -0.08 3.66
CA VAL A 134 29.93 -0.84 4.00
C VAL A 134 31.15 0.07 3.99
N ILE A 135 31.30 0.93 2.97
CA ILE A 135 32.42 1.88 2.89
C ILE A 135 32.39 2.86 4.07
N HIS A 136 31.22 3.38 4.43
CA HIS A 136 31.10 4.29 5.56
C HIS A 136 31.49 3.65 6.89
N VAL A 137 31.03 2.41 7.15
CA VAL A 137 31.41 1.65 8.36
C VAL A 137 32.92 1.37 8.39
N LEU A 138 33.51 0.99 7.26
CA LEU A 138 34.96 0.73 7.17
C LEU A 138 35.79 2.00 7.43
N ASN A 139 35.30 3.18 7.05
CA ASN A 139 35.96 4.46 7.30
C ASN A 139 35.84 4.94 8.75
N LEU A 140 34.89 4.42 9.54
CA LEU A 140 34.73 4.75 10.96
C LEU A 140 35.61 3.87 11.88
N ILE A 141 36.14 2.76 11.37
CA ILE A 141 36.98 1.80 12.10
C ILE A 141 38.48 2.08 11.90
N LYS A 142 38.84 2.94 10.94
CA LYS A 142 40.20 3.43 10.69
C LYS A 142 40.46 4.73 11.43
#